data_AF-A0A9D6J0Q3-F1
#
_entry.id   AF-A0A9D6J0Q3-F1
#
_cell.length_a   1.000
_cell.length_b   1.000
_cell.length_c   1.000
_cell.angle_alpha   90.00
_cell.angle_beta   90.00
_cell.angle_gamma   90.00
#
_symmetry.space_group_name_H-M   'P 1'
#
loop_
_entity.id
_entity.type
_entity.pdbx_description
1 polymer ?
#
loop_
_entity_poly.entity_id
_entity_poly.type
_entity_poly.pdbx_seq_one_letter_code
_entity_poly.pdbx_strand_id
1 'polypeptide(L)'
;MQLLRRRVWIATIGLAVGLWAPAANSTRAAETGFVALAADRGFQGNEEIRDAFDAFAAGRNAELVFVTDARTQDTLDRALGRLSQRGATRALVLPVFMSASDPQWQRAKEYLAKQSLPVELARPFGETYLAVEALAERLRAVRDPGKTKLVVAGLGADGPEARKLLARDWQRIADLAAQSLGFWRIQAVVWDDGKAPDREAKRAEARRALAQAVPGGDRTVVVPFHFGRRLDGMMAYEADLKRALPPGAEILAPGPGPESWLATWMAREANLHSTLDPREVGVILLAHGSDYHWNETMREAVRPLEARHPVEYVFSMADQALLERAVRRLEKRGARAAIIVRVFGLVSTFRDEVERMIGADIEGSSAAGARSHAADGHAPGHDHASSAALPRIRSALAMATAGGLEADSLFAAALLDRARTLSRDPARETVILTGHGAGTEAKNEQWLGILDRLGEQIKAGGVPFRDVRYATWREDWPDKRGPWIAKVRSMVMEAGRDGGRALVIPARTNGRGPEQAFLEGLTFDLGEGFAPHPLFLRWVEAQVEAGTSVLRETRSAR
;
A
#
# COMPACT_ATOMS: atom_id res chain seq x y z
N MET A 1 1.55 -40.22 -61.54
CA MET A 1 2.23 -41.31 -60.79
C MET A 1 3.64 -40.83 -60.42
N GLN A 2 3.97 -40.93 -59.12
CA GLN A 2 5.29 -40.88 -58.46
C GLN A 2 6.15 -39.59 -58.62
N LEU A 3 6.20 -38.71 -57.61
CA LEU A 3 7.03 -38.76 -56.38
C LEU A 3 8.54 -38.56 -56.67
N LEU A 4 9.09 -37.40 -56.29
CA LEU A 4 10.04 -37.34 -55.16
C LEU A 4 10.32 -35.88 -54.73
N ARG A 5 10.14 -35.63 -53.45
CA ARG A 5 10.54 -34.40 -52.73
C ARG A 5 12.06 -34.33 -52.63
N ARG A 6 12.65 -33.15 -52.87
CA ARG A 6 13.90 -32.72 -52.23
C ARG A 6 13.75 -31.29 -51.73
N ARG A 7 13.71 -31.16 -50.40
CA ARG A 7 13.82 -29.90 -49.66
C ARG A 7 15.28 -29.48 -49.67
N VAL A 8 15.57 -28.30 -50.19
CA VAL A 8 16.85 -27.61 -49.99
C VAL A 8 16.62 -26.59 -48.89
N TRP A 9 17.32 -26.75 -47.76
CA TRP A 9 17.41 -25.75 -46.71
C TRP A 9 18.52 -24.77 -47.09
N ILE A 10 18.16 -23.52 -47.40
CA ILE A 10 19.10 -22.40 -47.45
C ILE A 10 19.07 -21.76 -46.07
N ALA A 11 20.17 -21.92 -45.33
CA ALA A 11 20.41 -21.23 -44.07
C ALA A 11 20.95 -19.82 -44.41
N THR A 12 20.08 -18.82 -44.35
CA THR A 12 20.50 -17.41 -44.42
C THR A 12 20.79 -16.93 -43.00
N ILE A 13 22.08 -16.81 -42.67
CA ILE A 13 22.58 -16.18 -41.44
C ILE A 13 22.38 -14.67 -41.61
N GLY A 14 21.29 -14.14 -41.05
CA GLY A 14 21.07 -12.71 -40.91
C GLY A 14 21.79 -12.19 -39.67
N LEU A 15 22.89 -11.47 -39.87
CA LEU A 15 23.58 -10.69 -38.85
C LEU A 15 22.63 -9.57 -38.39
N ALA A 16 21.94 -9.75 -37.27
CA ALA A 16 21.23 -8.67 -36.60
C ALA A 16 22.25 -7.86 -35.79
N VAL A 17 22.72 -6.75 -36.37
CA VAL A 17 23.46 -5.72 -35.63
C VAL A 17 22.47 -5.05 -34.70
N GLY A 18 22.44 -5.50 -33.44
CA GLY A 18 21.72 -4.85 -32.37
C GLY A 18 22.32 -3.48 -32.10
N LEU A 19 21.65 -2.43 -32.59
CA LEU A 19 21.86 -1.07 -32.13
C LEU A 19 21.39 -1.01 -30.66
N TRP A 20 22.35 -1.17 -29.76
CA TRP A 20 22.22 -0.85 -28.35
C TRP A 20 21.97 0.66 -28.25
N ALA A 21 20.71 1.05 -28.10
CA ALA A 21 20.39 2.40 -27.64
C ALA A 21 20.83 2.48 -26.17
N PRO A 22 21.71 3.42 -25.79
CA PRO A 22 22.03 3.61 -24.38
C PRO A 22 20.76 4.08 -23.69
N ALA A 23 20.40 3.40 -22.59
CA ALA A 23 19.32 3.82 -21.73
C ALA A 23 19.55 5.28 -21.32
N ALA A 24 18.62 6.17 -21.69
CA ALA A 24 18.60 7.57 -21.28
C ALA A 24 18.23 7.71 -19.78
N ASN A 25 18.97 7.01 -18.91
CA ASN A 25 18.71 6.92 -17.48
C ASN A 25 19.74 7.71 -16.64
N SER A 26 20.58 8.54 -17.26
CA SER A 26 21.83 8.99 -16.63
C SER A 26 21.89 10.45 -16.16
N THR A 27 20.88 11.28 -16.39
CA THR A 27 20.91 12.68 -15.91
C THR A 27 20.19 12.90 -14.58
N ARG A 28 19.09 12.17 -14.29
CA ARG A 28 18.32 12.32 -13.03
C ARG A 28 18.89 11.55 -11.85
N ALA A 29 19.49 10.38 -12.10
CA ALA A 29 20.14 9.58 -11.06
C ALA A 29 21.42 10.24 -10.50
N ALA A 30 21.96 11.23 -11.21
CA ALA A 30 23.17 11.95 -10.83
C ALA A 30 22.94 12.96 -9.68
N GLU A 31 21.70 13.39 -9.40
CA GLU A 31 21.47 14.41 -8.36
C GLU A 31 21.50 13.86 -6.93
N THR A 32 21.01 12.64 -6.70
CA THR A 32 20.84 12.09 -5.35
C THR A 32 21.78 10.93 -5.10
N GLY A 33 22.72 11.10 -4.17
CA GLY A 33 23.48 10.00 -3.58
C GLY A 33 22.69 9.32 -2.46
N PHE A 34 22.94 8.04 -2.22
CA PHE A 34 22.33 7.30 -1.12
C PHE A 34 23.39 6.90 -0.10
N VAL A 35 23.13 7.10 1.19
CA VAL A 35 24.02 6.62 2.25
C VAL A 35 23.26 5.77 3.25
N ALA A 36 23.56 4.48 3.31
CA ALA A 36 23.04 3.60 4.34
C ALA A 36 23.89 3.75 5.60
N LEU A 37 23.25 4.07 6.72
CA LEU A 37 23.89 4.16 8.03
C LEU A 37 23.39 3.01 8.91
N ALA A 38 24.30 2.14 9.31
CA ALA A 38 23.99 0.97 10.14
C ALA A 38 24.83 0.98 11.41
N ALA A 39 24.30 0.42 12.50
CA ALA A 39 25.11 0.11 13.67
C ALA A 39 26.19 -0.92 13.33
N ASP A 40 27.39 -0.82 13.90
CA ASP A 40 28.37 -1.90 13.84
C ASP A 40 27.87 -3.11 14.63
N ARG A 41 27.70 -4.23 13.92
CA ARG A 41 27.20 -5.50 14.46
C ARG A 41 28.32 -6.50 14.72
N GLY A 42 29.56 -6.21 14.34
CA GLY A 42 30.62 -7.22 14.23
C GLY A 42 30.60 -7.92 12.87
N PHE A 43 31.58 -8.79 12.62
CA PHE A 43 31.87 -9.32 11.27
C PHE A 43 30.65 -9.91 10.57
N GLN A 44 30.07 -11.00 11.07
CA GLN A 44 28.94 -11.65 10.41
C GLN A 44 27.73 -10.72 10.22
N GLY A 45 27.39 -9.96 11.27
CA GLY A 45 26.28 -9.01 11.21
C GLY A 45 26.50 -7.88 10.23
N ASN A 46 27.74 -7.43 10.02
CA ASN A 46 28.08 -6.41 9.04
C ASN A 46 28.02 -6.98 7.61
N GLU A 47 28.47 -8.22 7.39
CA GLU A 47 28.35 -8.88 6.08
C GLU A 47 26.88 -9.06 5.67
N GLU A 48 25.98 -9.41 6.59
CA GLU A 48 24.53 -9.44 6.33
C GLU A 48 23.97 -8.09 5.85
N ILE A 49 24.46 -6.98 6.44
CA ILE A 49 24.07 -5.63 6.00
C ILE A 49 24.69 -5.30 4.64
N ARG A 50 25.94 -5.73 4.38
CA ARG A 50 26.59 -5.55 3.08
C ARG A 50 25.85 -6.30 1.97
N ASP A 51 25.48 -7.55 2.18
CA ASP A 51 24.73 -8.33 1.19
C ASP A 51 23.41 -7.65 0.81
N ALA A 52 22.67 -7.17 1.81
CA ALA A 52 21.44 -6.42 1.57
C ALA A 52 21.69 -5.06 0.91
N PHE A 53 22.77 -4.38 1.28
CA PHE A 53 23.18 -3.10 0.70
C PHE A 53 23.63 -3.26 -0.75
N ASP A 54 24.40 -4.29 -1.11
CA ASP A 54 24.90 -4.52 -2.46
C ASP A 54 23.74 -4.79 -3.43
N ALA A 55 22.72 -5.53 -2.99
CA ALA A 55 21.48 -5.73 -3.73
C ALA A 55 20.75 -4.39 -4.00
N PHE A 56 20.80 -3.46 -3.06
CA PHE A 56 20.26 -2.10 -3.24
C PHE A 56 21.20 -1.20 -4.06
N ALA A 57 22.50 -1.24 -3.86
CA ALA A 57 23.47 -0.34 -4.46
C ALA A 57 23.68 -0.61 -5.95
N ALA A 58 23.30 -1.80 -6.44
CA ALA A 58 23.35 -2.16 -7.85
C ALA A 58 22.70 -1.08 -8.74
N GLY A 59 23.54 -0.39 -9.53
CA GLY A 59 23.12 0.68 -10.44
C GLY A 59 22.80 2.03 -9.78
N ARG A 60 23.18 2.25 -8.51
CA ARG A 60 22.94 3.50 -7.76
C ARG A 60 24.25 4.13 -7.30
N ASN A 61 24.27 5.47 -7.18
CA ASN A 61 25.34 6.18 -6.47
C ASN A 61 25.11 6.03 -4.96
N ALA A 62 25.63 4.97 -4.36
CA ALA A 62 25.37 4.61 -2.97
C ALA A 62 26.65 4.34 -2.16
N GLU A 63 26.60 4.61 -0.87
CA GLU A 63 27.66 4.30 0.11
C GLU A 63 27.06 3.67 1.38
N LEU A 64 27.84 2.83 2.06
CA LEU A 64 27.48 2.22 3.34
C LEU A 64 28.49 2.65 4.40
N VAL A 65 27.98 3.12 5.54
CA VAL A 65 28.79 3.51 6.70
C VAL A 65 28.27 2.82 7.95
N PHE A 66 29.19 2.19 8.68
CA PHE A 66 28.91 1.63 9.99
C PHE A 66 29.22 2.65 11.09
N VAL A 67 28.22 2.92 11.93
CA VAL A 67 28.28 3.83 13.06
C VAL A 67 28.92 3.10 14.24
N THR A 68 29.97 3.69 14.80
CA THR A 68 30.74 3.14 15.92
C THR A 68 30.90 4.19 17.01
N ASP A 69 31.97 4.99 16.94
CA ASP A 69 32.34 6.05 17.87
C ASP A 69 32.75 7.31 17.09
N ALA A 70 33.62 8.15 17.66
CA ALA A 70 34.13 9.36 17.03
C ALA A 70 34.71 9.12 15.63
N ARG A 71 35.25 7.92 15.36
CA ARG A 71 35.78 7.53 14.04
C ARG A 71 34.72 7.50 12.94
N THR A 72 33.43 7.48 13.30
CA THR A 72 32.31 7.52 12.35
C THR A 72 32.31 8.80 11.52
N GLN A 73 32.79 9.92 12.09
CA GLN A 73 32.81 11.20 11.37
C GLN A 73 33.69 11.11 10.12
N ASP A 74 34.93 10.64 10.24
CA ASP A 74 35.87 10.53 9.13
C ASP A 74 35.41 9.53 8.05
N THR A 75 34.70 8.47 8.42
CA THR A 75 34.14 7.51 7.45
C THR A 75 32.93 8.07 6.72
N LEU A 76 32.06 8.80 7.43
CA LEU A 76 30.92 9.50 6.85
C LEU A 76 31.35 10.60 5.88
N ASP A 77 32.30 11.45 6.28
CA ASP A 77 32.82 12.54 5.45
C ASP A 77 33.40 11.99 4.13
N ARG A 78 34.15 10.89 4.20
CA ARG A 78 34.69 10.21 3.01
C ARG A 78 33.60 9.60 2.13
N ALA A 79 32.56 9.01 2.72
CA ALA A 79 31.44 8.44 1.98
C ALA A 79 30.68 9.54 1.22
N LEU A 80 30.29 10.61 1.90
CA LEU A 80 29.59 11.74 1.27
C LEU A 80 30.48 12.43 0.23
N GLY A 81 31.78 12.57 0.48
CA GLY A 81 32.75 13.05 -0.51
C GLY A 81 32.79 12.20 -1.78
N ARG A 82 32.75 10.85 -1.66
CA ARG A 82 32.65 9.95 -2.82
C ARG A 82 31.33 10.10 -3.56
N LEU A 83 30.21 10.26 -2.84
CA LEU A 83 28.90 10.53 -3.48
C LEU A 83 28.96 11.80 -4.33
N SER A 84 29.52 12.89 -3.78
CA SER A 84 29.68 14.17 -4.49
C SER A 84 30.66 14.09 -5.66
N GLN A 85 31.78 13.37 -5.52
CA GLN A 85 32.71 13.10 -6.63
C GLN A 85 32.03 12.33 -7.78
N ARG A 86 31.05 11.47 -7.46
CA ARG A 86 30.20 10.78 -8.44
C ARG A 86 28.98 11.60 -8.88
N GLY A 87 28.94 12.90 -8.57
CA GLY A 87 27.97 13.87 -9.09
C GLY A 87 26.81 14.23 -8.16
N ALA A 88 26.69 13.61 -6.98
CA ALA A 88 25.57 13.88 -6.07
C ALA A 88 25.56 15.33 -5.58
N THR A 89 24.43 16.02 -5.75
CA THR A 89 24.17 17.38 -5.25
C THR A 89 23.42 17.38 -3.93
N ARG A 90 22.85 16.23 -3.55
CA ARG A 90 22.26 15.94 -2.23
C ARG A 90 22.44 14.46 -1.88
N ALA A 91 22.27 14.09 -0.63
CA ALA A 91 22.26 12.70 -0.18
C ALA A 91 20.98 12.33 0.58
N LEU A 92 20.40 11.18 0.27
CA LEU A 92 19.38 10.54 1.10
C LEU A 92 20.04 9.57 2.06
N VAL A 93 19.84 9.78 3.36
CA VAL A 93 20.30 8.91 4.43
C VAL A 93 19.25 7.82 4.66
N LEU A 94 19.67 6.57 4.62
CA LEU A 94 18.86 5.37 4.88
C LEU A 94 19.26 4.79 6.24
N PRO A 95 18.52 5.06 7.34
CA PRO A 95 18.90 4.63 8.68
C PRO A 95 18.52 3.14 8.91
N VAL A 96 19.51 2.26 8.90
CA VAL A 96 19.38 0.83 9.18
C VAL A 96 19.28 0.61 10.70
N PHE A 97 18.20 1.13 11.28
CA PHE A 97 17.93 1.10 12.72
C PHE A 97 16.49 0.70 13.00
N MET A 98 16.29 0.00 14.11
CA MET A 98 14.96 -0.43 14.58
C MET A 98 14.17 0.68 15.25
N SER A 99 14.82 1.79 15.62
CA SER A 99 14.18 2.88 16.34
C SER A 99 14.86 4.19 16.00
N ALA A 100 14.04 5.25 15.82
CA ALA A 100 14.53 6.62 15.73
C ALA A 100 15.13 7.14 17.04
N SER A 101 14.99 6.40 18.14
CA SER A 101 15.57 6.70 19.46
C SER A 101 16.90 5.96 19.71
N ASP A 102 17.42 5.22 18.72
CA ASP A 102 18.68 4.50 18.86
C ASP A 102 19.85 5.46 19.16
N PRO A 103 20.68 5.21 20.19
CA PRO A 103 21.79 6.10 20.56
C PRO A 103 22.84 6.27 19.47
N GLN A 104 23.14 5.22 18.71
CA GLN A 104 24.08 5.32 17.59
C GLN A 104 23.46 6.14 16.45
N TRP A 105 22.15 5.99 16.21
CA TRP A 105 21.44 6.85 15.27
C TRP A 105 21.43 8.33 15.72
N GLN A 106 21.23 8.61 17.02
CA GLN A 106 21.30 9.98 17.54
C GLN A 106 22.68 10.60 17.26
N ARG A 107 23.75 9.86 17.54
CA ARG A 107 25.12 10.29 17.25
C ARG A 107 25.35 10.53 15.75
N ALA A 108 24.86 9.64 14.89
CA ALA A 108 24.98 9.82 13.45
C ALA A 108 24.30 11.11 12.95
N LYS A 109 23.13 11.47 13.52
CA LYS A 109 22.47 12.74 13.20
C LYS A 109 23.32 13.97 13.55
N GLU A 110 24.07 13.93 14.66
CA GLU A 110 24.99 15.01 15.02
C GLU A 110 26.12 15.19 14.00
N TYR A 111 26.61 14.09 13.41
CA TYR A 111 27.62 14.16 12.34
C TYR A 111 27.02 14.61 11.01
N LEU A 112 25.81 14.16 10.67
CA LEU A 112 25.08 14.56 9.47
C LEU A 112 24.75 16.07 9.46
N ALA A 113 24.43 16.65 10.62
CA ALA A 113 24.15 18.08 10.75
C ALA A 113 25.35 18.99 10.43
N LYS A 114 26.58 18.43 10.40
CA LYS A 114 27.82 19.16 10.11
C LYS A 114 28.23 19.09 8.64
N GLN A 115 27.48 18.37 7.81
CA GLN A 115 27.85 18.07 6.43
C GLN A 115 27.51 19.23 5.49
N SER A 116 28.39 19.49 4.53
CA SER A 116 28.17 20.53 3.51
C SER A 116 27.26 20.05 2.37
N LEU A 117 27.23 18.74 2.10
CA LEU A 117 26.29 18.16 1.14
C LEU A 117 24.89 18.14 1.79
N PRO A 118 23.85 18.73 1.17
CA PRO A 118 22.49 18.67 1.69
C PRO A 118 22.05 17.23 1.93
N VAL A 119 21.61 16.92 3.15
CA VAL A 119 21.14 15.60 3.56
C VAL A 119 19.64 15.61 3.83
N GLU A 120 18.94 14.61 3.30
CA GLU A 120 17.55 14.28 3.63
C GLU A 120 17.56 12.94 4.39
N LEU A 121 16.71 12.80 5.41
CA LEU A 121 16.66 11.58 6.23
C LEU A 121 15.42 10.77 5.87
N ALA A 122 15.60 9.51 5.46
CA ALA A 122 14.49 8.57 5.34
C ALA A 122 14.05 8.04 6.71
N ARG A 123 12.94 7.31 6.75
CA ARG A 123 12.45 6.67 7.98
C ARG A 123 13.41 5.55 8.41
N PRO A 124 13.78 5.43 9.68
CA PRO A 124 14.47 4.23 10.16
C PRO A 124 13.65 2.98 9.84
N PHE A 125 14.31 1.87 9.51
CA PHE A 125 13.66 0.60 9.16
C PHE A 125 12.50 0.24 10.10
N GLY A 126 12.71 0.32 11.42
CA GLY A 126 11.71 -0.04 12.43
C GLY A 126 10.46 0.85 12.48
N GLU A 127 10.45 2.01 11.83
CA GLU A 127 9.26 2.86 11.70
C GLU A 127 8.38 2.50 10.51
N THR A 128 8.82 1.56 9.66
CA THR A 128 8.11 1.18 8.43
C THR A 128 7.24 -0.05 8.63
N TYR A 129 6.25 -0.23 7.75
CA TYR A 129 5.43 -1.45 7.74
C TYR A 129 6.27 -2.69 7.41
N LEU A 130 7.39 -2.54 6.71
CA LEU A 130 8.28 -3.65 6.39
C LEU A 130 8.93 -4.25 7.64
N ALA A 131 9.22 -3.45 8.67
CA ALA A 131 9.68 -3.98 9.95
C ALA A 131 8.58 -4.72 10.70
N VAL A 132 7.36 -4.19 10.68
CA VAL A 132 6.18 -4.85 11.27
C VAL A 132 5.92 -6.19 10.57
N GLU A 133 5.97 -6.21 9.24
CA GLU A 133 5.73 -7.42 8.46
C GLU A 133 6.87 -8.44 8.60
N ALA A 134 8.12 -7.99 8.71
CA ALA A 134 9.27 -8.86 9.01
C ALA A 134 9.11 -9.57 10.36
N LEU A 135 8.59 -8.88 11.38
CA LEU A 135 8.27 -9.53 12.65
C LEU A 135 7.05 -10.44 12.50
N ALA A 136 5.98 -9.99 11.85
CA ALA A 136 4.76 -10.76 11.65
C ALA A 136 5.02 -12.09 10.92
N GLU A 137 5.88 -12.10 9.91
CA GLU A 137 6.34 -13.31 9.20
C GLU A 137 6.89 -14.35 10.18
N ARG A 138 7.71 -13.92 11.15
CA ARG A 138 8.23 -14.82 12.18
C ARG A 138 7.15 -15.25 13.16
N LEU A 139 6.29 -14.34 13.58
CA LEU A 139 5.22 -14.65 14.54
C LEU A 139 4.20 -15.65 14.00
N ARG A 140 3.98 -15.71 12.69
CA ARG A 140 3.13 -16.73 12.05
C ARG A 140 3.64 -18.17 12.23
N ALA A 141 4.92 -18.36 12.53
CA ALA A 141 5.49 -19.67 12.84
C ALA A 141 5.17 -20.15 14.28
N VAL A 142 4.60 -19.29 15.13
CA VAL A 142 4.25 -19.64 16.51
C VAL A 142 2.95 -20.46 16.54
N ARG A 143 3.03 -21.66 17.11
CA ARG A 143 1.86 -22.52 17.33
C ARG A 143 1.03 -22.05 18.53
N ASP A 144 -0.29 -22.08 18.40
CA ASP A 144 -1.26 -21.71 19.45
C ASP A 144 -1.02 -20.32 20.06
N PRO A 145 -0.99 -19.24 19.25
CA PRO A 145 -0.72 -17.88 19.74
C PRO A 145 -1.68 -17.45 20.85
N GLY A 146 -2.96 -17.85 20.79
CA GLY A 146 -3.97 -17.58 21.83
C GLY A 146 -3.66 -18.14 23.23
N LYS A 147 -2.72 -19.07 23.35
CA LYS A 147 -2.25 -19.64 24.63
C LYS A 147 -0.77 -19.33 24.90
N THR A 148 -0.17 -18.49 24.08
CA THR A 148 1.26 -18.20 24.12
C THR A 148 1.50 -16.75 24.50
N LYS A 149 2.33 -16.53 25.52
CA LYS A 149 2.85 -15.19 25.80
C LYS A 149 3.97 -14.90 24.80
N LEU A 150 3.89 -13.75 24.15
CA LEU A 150 4.94 -13.28 23.25
C LEU A 150 5.87 -12.31 23.98
N VAL A 151 7.17 -12.60 23.96
CA VAL A 151 8.21 -11.67 24.37
C VAL A 151 9.08 -11.33 23.16
N VAL A 152 9.08 -10.07 22.72
CA VAL A 152 9.96 -9.60 21.63
C VAL A 152 11.21 -8.98 22.24
N ALA A 153 12.37 -9.56 21.95
CA ALA A 153 13.65 -9.19 22.54
C ALA A 153 14.47 -8.32 21.57
N GLY A 154 14.68 -7.05 21.93
CA GLY A 154 15.50 -6.09 21.22
C GLY A 154 16.89 -5.91 21.83
N LEU A 155 17.77 -5.21 21.11
CA LEU A 155 19.10 -4.78 21.57
C LEU A 155 19.34 -3.34 21.11
N GLY A 156 20.10 -2.55 21.88
CA GLY A 156 20.62 -1.26 21.44
C GLY A 156 20.70 -0.19 22.53
N ALA A 157 20.19 -0.46 23.73
CA ALA A 157 20.25 0.49 24.82
C ALA A 157 21.69 0.70 25.32
N ASP A 158 22.06 1.95 25.59
CA ASP A 158 23.32 2.32 26.26
C ASP A 158 23.07 3.09 27.58
N GLY A 159 21.82 3.16 28.02
CA GLY A 159 21.40 3.76 29.29
C GLY A 159 19.90 3.56 29.57
N PRO A 160 19.43 3.87 30.79
CA PRO A 160 18.04 3.65 31.20
C PRO A 160 17.00 4.40 30.36
N GLU A 161 17.27 5.66 30.00
CA GLU A 161 16.36 6.46 29.17
C GLU A 161 16.26 5.92 27.74
N ALA A 162 17.40 5.63 27.10
CA ALA A 162 17.42 4.98 25.79
C ALA A 162 16.67 3.65 25.83
N ARG A 163 16.87 2.83 26.87
CA ARG A 163 16.16 1.55 27.04
C ARG A 163 14.64 1.72 27.08
N LYS A 164 14.15 2.73 27.79
CA LYS A 164 12.72 3.02 27.89
C LYS A 164 12.13 3.42 26.53
N LEU A 165 12.82 4.30 25.79
CA LEU A 165 12.39 4.74 24.46
C LEU A 165 12.41 3.58 23.45
N LEU A 166 13.50 2.81 23.42
CA LEU A 166 13.60 1.62 22.57
C LEU A 166 12.53 0.59 22.93
N ALA A 167 12.26 0.33 24.21
CA ALA A 167 11.23 -0.62 24.63
C ALA A 167 9.83 -0.20 24.14
N ARG A 168 9.51 1.09 24.15
CA ARG A 168 8.27 1.62 23.56
C ARG A 168 8.20 1.36 22.06
N ASP A 169 9.29 1.59 21.33
CA ASP A 169 9.30 1.43 19.88
C ASP A 169 9.20 -0.05 19.47
N TRP A 170 9.86 -0.96 20.22
CA TRP A 170 9.69 -2.40 20.04
C TRP A 170 8.29 -2.88 20.42
N GLN A 171 7.70 -2.35 21.50
CA GLN A 171 6.33 -2.68 21.88
C GLN A 171 5.36 -2.30 20.77
N ARG A 172 5.51 -1.11 20.17
CA ARG A 172 4.71 -0.68 19.00
C ARG A 172 4.83 -1.67 17.84
N ILE A 173 6.06 -2.06 17.46
CA ILE A 173 6.28 -3.02 16.37
C ILE A 173 5.63 -4.38 16.71
N ALA A 174 5.81 -4.85 17.94
CA ALA A 174 5.25 -6.12 18.43
C ALA A 174 3.73 -6.13 18.40
N ASP A 175 3.08 -5.07 18.89
CA ASP A 175 1.62 -4.95 18.94
C ASP A 175 1.04 -4.93 17.51
N LEU A 176 1.63 -4.15 16.60
CA LEU A 176 1.19 -4.09 15.20
C LEU A 176 1.41 -5.43 14.47
N ALA A 177 2.53 -6.11 14.71
CA ALA A 177 2.85 -7.39 14.08
C ALA A 177 1.95 -8.54 14.59
N ALA A 178 1.51 -8.45 15.85
CA ALA A 178 0.71 -9.47 16.52
C ALA A 178 -0.81 -9.22 16.45
N GLN A 179 -1.26 -8.05 15.97
CA GLN A 179 -2.65 -7.59 16.02
C GLN A 179 -3.67 -8.63 15.50
N SER A 180 -3.31 -9.40 14.48
CA SER A 180 -4.17 -10.40 13.84
C SER A 180 -3.84 -11.86 14.21
N LEU A 181 -2.88 -12.07 15.11
CA LEU A 181 -2.38 -13.40 15.48
C LEU A 181 -2.98 -13.88 16.81
N GLY A 182 -3.60 -13.00 17.58
CA GLY A 182 -4.36 -13.38 18.77
C GLY A 182 -3.51 -13.79 19.98
N PHE A 183 -2.28 -13.29 20.11
CA PHE A 183 -1.47 -13.49 21.31
C PHE A 183 -2.17 -12.91 22.54
N TRP A 184 -2.29 -13.68 23.62
CA TRP A 184 -3.01 -13.24 24.82
C TRP A 184 -2.25 -12.17 25.62
N ARG A 185 -0.92 -12.14 25.51
CA ARG A 185 -0.08 -11.09 26.09
C ARG A 185 1.18 -10.89 25.25
N ILE A 186 1.50 -9.63 24.99
CA ILE A 186 2.66 -9.20 24.19
C ILE A 186 3.49 -8.28 25.07
N GLN A 187 4.80 -8.51 25.12
CA GLN A 187 5.73 -7.69 25.88
C GLN A 187 7.05 -7.51 25.12
N ALA A 188 7.53 -6.30 24.99
CA ALA A 188 8.88 -6.01 24.50
C ALA A 188 9.87 -5.93 25.67
N VAL A 189 11.08 -6.46 25.46
CA VAL A 189 12.22 -6.28 26.36
C VAL A 189 13.41 -5.84 25.52
N VAL A 190 14.10 -4.76 25.94
CA VAL A 190 15.31 -4.29 25.27
C VAL A 190 16.52 -4.55 26.15
N TRP A 191 17.48 -5.25 25.57
CA TRP A 191 18.72 -5.61 26.21
C TRP A 191 19.74 -4.47 26.12
N ASP A 192 20.44 -4.27 27.23
CA ASP A 192 21.58 -3.36 27.35
C ASP A 192 22.82 -4.22 27.54
N ASP A 193 23.69 -4.23 26.53
CA ASP A 193 24.93 -5.00 26.59
C ASP A 193 25.98 -4.34 27.48
N GLY A 194 25.80 -3.07 27.83
CA GLY A 194 26.78 -2.27 28.54
C GLY A 194 28.10 -2.10 27.80
N LYS A 195 28.91 -1.17 28.29
CA LYS A 195 30.33 -1.06 27.91
C LYS A 195 31.19 -1.45 29.11
N ALA A 196 32.44 -1.84 28.87
CA ALA A 196 33.36 -2.03 29.98
C ALA A 196 33.53 -0.68 30.73
N PRO A 197 33.57 -0.66 32.08
CA PRO A 197 33.60 -1.83 32.99
C PRO A 197 32.23 -2.42 33.38
N ASP A 198 31.11 -1.73 33.15
CA ASP A 198 29.78 -2.09 33.68
C ASP A 198 29.05 -3.24 32.96
N ARG A 199 29.67 -3.81 31.93
CA ARG A 199 29.10 -4.84 31.04
C ARG A 199 28.37 -5.97 31.78
N GLU A 200 28.99 -6.57 32.80
CA GLU A 200 28.39 -7.72 33.49
C GLU A 200 27.19 -7.30 34.34
N ALA A 201 27.26 -6.15 35.01
CA ALA A 201 26.15 -5.61 35.80
C ALA A 201 24.94 -5.30 34.91
N LYS A 202 25.15 -4.73 33.73
CA LYS A 202 24.10 -4.45 32.73
C LYS A 202 23.49 -5.73 32.14
N ARG A 203 24.32 -6.72 31.82
CA ARG A 203 23.84 -8.05 31.39
C ARG A 203 23.01 -8.73 32.47
N ALA A 204 23.41 -8.63 33.74
CA ALA A 204 22.63 -9.16 34.84
C ALA A 204 21.26 -8.45 35.01
N GLU A 205 21.22 -7.13 34.81
CA GLU A 205 19.97 -6.35 34.76
C GLU A 205 19.05 -6.83 33.65
N ALA A 206 19.57 -7.01 32.43
CA ALA A 206 18.80 -7.49 31.28
C ALA A 206 18.28 -8.92 31.48
N ARG A 207 19.08 -9.82 32.06
CA ARG A 207 18.64 -11.17 32.45
C ARG A 207 17.47 -11.13 33.44
N ARG A 208 17.52 -10.24 34.44
CA ARG A 208 16.41 -10.06 35.39
C ARG A 208 15.15 -9.52 34.72
N ALA A 209 15.28 -8.55 33.81
CA ALA A 209 14.16 -8.01 33.06
C ALA A 209 13.50 -9.10 32.17
N LEU A 210 14.30 -9.93 31.51
CA LEU A 210 13.79 -11.08 30.77
C LEU A 210 13.07 -12.08 31.68
N ALA A 211 13.63 -12.42 32.84
CA ALA A 211 12.99 -13.30 33.81
C ALA A 211 11.64 -12.75 34.31
N GLN A 212 11.54 -11.44 34.57
CA GLN A 212 10.27 -10.79 34.93
C GLN A 212 9.26 -10.80 33.77
N ALA A 213 9.72 -10.77 32.52
CA ALA A 213 8.88 -10.89 31.34
C ALA A 213 8.42 -12.33 31.07
N VAL A 214 8.94 -13.34 31.78
CA VAL A 214 8.53 -14.74 31.67
C VAL A 214 8.07 -15.24 33.05
N PRO A 215 6.85 -14.88 33.51
CA PRO A 215 6.33 -15.43 34.76
C PRO A 215 6.14 -16.95 34.63
N GLY A 216 6.43 -17.69 35.70
CA GLY A 216 6.28 -19.14 35.70
C GLY A 216 4.82 -19.57 35.53
N GLY A 217 4.61 -20.64 34.75
CA GLY A 217 3.29 -21.27 34.56
C GLY A 217 2.70 -21.12 33.15
N ASP A 218 3.13 -20.11 32.38
CA ASP A 218 2.61 -19.85 31.04
C ASP A 218 3.60 -20.26 29.95
N ARG A 219 3.09 -20.82 28.84
CA ARG A 219 3.89 -21.04 27.64
C ARG A 219 4.34 -19.68 27.09
N THR A 220 5.64 -19.45 27.06
CA THR A 220 6.22 -18.18 26.60
C THR A 220 7.17 -18.41 25.44
N VAL A 221 6.96 -17.66 24.35
CA VAL A 221 7.86 -17.64 23.19
C VAL A 221 8.63 -16.33 23.18
N VAL A 222 9.95 -16.41 23.15
CA VAL A 222 10.87 -15.28 23.02
C VAL A 222 11.33 -15.16 21.57
N VAL A 223 11.16 -13.98 20.97
CA VAL A 223 11.53 -13.70 19.58
C VAL A 223 12.61 -12.61 19.55
N PRO A 224 13.87 -12.92 19.25
CA PRO A 224 14.90 -11.90 19.06
C PRO A 224 14.60 -11.10 17.80
N PHE A 225 14.50 -9.78 17.87
CA PHE A 225 14.24 -8.93 16.70
C PHE A 225 15.07 -7.64 16.82
N HIS A 226 16.22 -7.56 16.13
CA HIS A 226 17.18 -6.48 16.30
C HIS A 226 18.19 -6.41 15.15
N PHE A 227 18.89 -5.28 15.04
CA PHE A 227 20.17 -5.17 14.31
C PHE A 227 21.36 -5.15 15.28
N GLY A 228 21.25 -5.92 16.37
CA GLY A 228 22.28 -6.06 17.40
C GLY A 228 23.52 -6.88 17.01
N ARG A 229 24.43 -7.05 17.99
CA ARG A 229 25.72 -7.75 17.85
C ARG A 229 25.57 -9.16 17.29
N ARG A 230 26.36 -9.46 16.26
CA ARG A 230 26.56 -10.76 15.63
C ARG A 230 27.99 -10.83 15.06
N LEU A 231 28.96 -11.16 15.92
CA LEU A 231 30.36 -11.30 15.48
C LEU A 231 30.54 -12.57 14.64
N ASP A 232 30.01 -13.68 15.14
CA ASP A 232 29.86 -14.98 14.49
C ASP A 232 28.63 -15.69 15.08
N GLY A 233 28.42 -16.97 14.73
CA GLY A 233 27.28 -17.76 15.23
C GLY A 233 27.29 -18.05 16.74
N MET A 234 28.45 -17.97 17.41
CA MET A 234 28.63 -18.26 18.83
C MET A 234 28.64 -16.98 19.69
N MET A 235 29.12 -15.87 19.13
CA MET A 235 29.26 -14.55 19.76
C MET A 235 28.17 -13.57 19.30
N ALA A 236 26.94 -14.07 19.17
CA ALA A 236 25.75 -13.30 18.81
C ALA A 236 24.89 -12.99 20.05
N TYR A 237 24.11 -11.91 19.99
CA TYR A 237 23.14 -11.59 21.04
C TYR A 237 22.11 -12.71 21.24
N GLU A 238 21.72 -13.41 20.18
CA GLU A 238 20.81 -14.54 20.22
C GLU A 238 21.37 -15.71 21.04
N ALA A 239 22.69 -15.92 21.01
CA ALA A 239 23.36 -16.92 21.84
C ALA A 239 23.37 -16.51 23.33
N ASP A 240 23.56 -15.22 23.62
CA ASP A 240 23.42 -14.67 24.97
C ASP A 240 21.98 -14.80 25.49
N LEU A 241 21.00 -14.46 24.64
CA LEU A 241 19.58 -14.55 24.94
C LEU A 241 19.16 -15.99 25.23
N LYS A 242 19.59 -16.94 24.38
CA LYS A 242 19.31 -18.37 24.56
C LYS A 242 19.85 -18.91 25.88
N ARG A 243 21.05 -18.49 26.29
CA ARG A 243 21.64 -18.87 27.60
C ARG A 243 20.91 -18.24 28.78
N ALA A 244 20.26 -17.11 28.57
CA ALA A 244 19.53 -16.36 29.60
C ALA A 244 18.05 -16.74 29.71
N LEU A 245 17.54 -17.67 28.90
CA LEU A 245 16.14 -18.04 28.90
C LEU A 245 15.71 -18.62 30.27
N PRO A 246 14.64 -18.09 30.87
CA PRO A 246 14.04 -18.68 32.06
C PRO A 246 13.45 -20.08 31.76
N PRO A 247 13.34 -20.97 32.77
CA PRO A 247 12.64 -22.25 32.60
C PRO A 247 11.22 -22.05 32.07
N GLY A 248 10.82 -22.85 31.08
CA GLY A 248 9.49 -22.78 30.47
C GLY A 248 9.36 -21.76 29.32
N ALA A 249 10.37 -20.92 29.07
CA ALA A 249 10.44 -20.13 27.84
C ALA A 249 11.11 -20.91 26.71
N GLU A 250 10.58 -20.77 25.51
CA GLU A 250 11.21 -21.23 24.27
C GLU A 250 11.64 -20.03 23.43
N ILE A 251 12.84 -20.08 22.83
CA ILE A 251 13.22 -19.12 21.79
C ILE A 251 12.66 -19.59 20.46
N LEU A 252 12.00 -18.71 19.72
CA LEU A 252 11.50 -19.03 18.39
C LEU A 252 12.66 -19.48 17.49
N ALA A 253 12.43 -20.55 16.74
CA ALA A 253 13.43 -21.12 15.83
C ALA A 253 14.02 -20.05 14.88
N PRO A 254 15.30 -20.22 14.48
CA PRO A 254 15.92 -19.33 13.52
C PRO A 254 15.13 -19.31 12.21
N GLY A 255 14.90 -18.11 11.70
CA GLY A 255 14.34 -17.83 10.37
C GLY A 255 14.99 -16.56 9.82
N PRO A 256 14.60 -16.11 8.62
CA PRO A 256 15.09 -14.84 8.08
C PRO A 256 14.87 -13.71 9.09
N GLY A 257 15.94 -13.01 9.45
CA GLY A 257 15.86 -11.87 10.33
C GLY A 257 15.44 -10.60 9.57
N PRO A 258 15.35 -9.47 10.27
CA PRO A 258 15.01 -8.19 9.66
C PRO A 258 16.00 -7.75 8.56
N GLU A 259 17.25 -8.22 8.60
CA GLU A 259 18.25 -7.96 7.57
C GLU A 259 17.81 -8.41 6.17
N SER A 260 17.03 -9.49 6.09
CA SER A 260 16.52 -10.02 4.82
C SER A 260 15.52 -9.08 4.13
N TRP A 261 14.99 -8.08 4.83
CA TRP A 261 14.03 -7.09 4.33
C TRP A 261 14.67 -5.77 3.91
N LEU A 262 15.95 -5.55 4.25
CA LEU A 262 16.62 -4.26 4.08
C LEU A 262 16.77 -3.82 2.63
N ALA A 263 17.08 -4.73 1.71
CA ALA A 263 17.20 -4.38 0.29
C ALA A 263 15.88 -3.81 -0.26
N THR A 264 14.75 -4.43 0.09
CA THR A 264 13.42 -3.97 -0.30
C THR A 264 13.08 -2.63 0.35
N TRP A 265 13.37 -2.48 1.65
CA TRP A 265 13.14 -1.24 2.39
C TRP A 265 13.98 -0.07 1.84
N MET A 266 15.28 -0.26 1.63
CA MET A 266 16.16 0.77 1.06
C MET A 266 15.68 1.21 -0.33
N ALA A 267 15.29 0.25 -1.18
CA ALA A 267 14.73 0.56 -2.50
C ALA A 267 13.41 1.34 -2.40
N ARG A 268 12.54 0.99 -1.44
CA ARG A 268 11.29 1.69 -1.19
C ARG A 268 11.49 3.12 -0.72
N GLU A 269 12.33 3.33 0.29
CA GLU A 269 12.64 4.67 0.79
C GLU A 269 13.33 5.51 -0.30
N ALA A 270 14.24 4.92 -1.08
CA ALA A 270 14.81 5.61 -2.24
C ALA A 270 13.74 6.05 -3.24
N ASN A 271 12.74 5.20 -3.52
CA ASN A 271 11.65 5.52 -4.44
C ASN A 271 10.72 6.61 -3.88
N LEU A 272 10.39 6.58 -2.58
CA LEU A 272 9.56 7.60 -1.90
C LEU A 272 10.20 9.00 -1.95
N HIS A 273 11.52 9.07 -1.89
CA HIS A 273 12.28 10.33 -1.86
C HIS A 273 12.86 10.73 -3.24
N SER A 274 12.49 10.01 -4.30
CA SER A 274 12.87 10.32 -5.67
C SER A 274 11.83 11.19 -6.37
N THR A 275 12.29 12.06 -7.27
CA THR A 275 11.38 12.72 -8.22
C THR A 275 11.02 11.70 -9.31
N LEU A 276 9.74 11.35 -9.39
CA LEU A 276 9.24 10.31 -10.30
C LEU A 276 8.76 10.92 -11.62
N ASP A 277 9.21 10.36 -12.75
CA ASP A 277 8.55 10.57 -14.03
C ASP A 277 7.18 9.86 -14.06
N PRO A 278 6.16 10.38 -14.76
CA PRO A 278 4.90 9.66 -14.95
C PRO A 278 5.07 8.20 -15.39
N ARG A 279 6.07 7.89 -16.23
CA ARG A 279 6.36 6.52 -16.69
C ARG A 279 6.91 5.59 -15.60
N GLU A 280 7.38 6.15 -14.49
CA GLU A 280 7.82 5.42 -13.29
C GLU A 280 6.69 5.26 -12.26
N VAL A 281 5.54 5.93 -12.47
CA VAL A 281 4.35 5.80 -11.63
C VAL A 281 3.38 4.83 -12.29
N GLY A 282 3.33 3.61 -11.75
CA GLY A 282 2.35 2.61 -12.15
C GLY A 282 0.94 2.98 -11.69
N VAL A 283 -0.07 2.56 -12.45
CA VAL A 283 -1.48 2.72 -12.08
C VAL A 283 -2.12 1.35 -12.01
N ILE A 284 -2.73 1.02 -10.87
CA ILE A 284 -3.54 -0.20 -10.73
C ILE A 284 -5.00 0.23 -10.71
N LEU A 285 -5.74 -0.06 -11.78
CA LEU A 285 -7.18 0.16 -11.83
C LEU A 285 -7.87 -1.00 -11.09
N LEU A 286 -8.33 -0.74 -9.86
CA LEU A 286 -9.03 -1.70 -9.03
C LEU A 286 -10.54 -1.45 -9.13
N ALA A 287 -11.27 -2.37 -9.76
CA ALA A 287 -12.73 -2.27 -9.91
C ALA A 287 -13.36 -3.64 -9.62
N HIS A 288 -14.68 -3.69 -9.35
CA HIS A 288 -15.39 -4.94 -9.08
C HIS A 288 -15.14 -6.01 -10.15
N GLY A 289 -15.24 -5.61 -11.43
CA GLY A 289 -15.18 -6.55 -12.55
C GLY A 289 -16.50 -7.24 -12.82
N SER A 290 -16.66 -7.79 -14.02
CA SER A 290 -17.75 -8.70 -14.35
C SER A 290 -17.28 -9.64 -15.47
N ASP A 291 -18.12 -9.88 -16.48
CA ASP A 291 -17.75 -10.62 -17.68
C ASP A 291 -16.66 -9.91 -18.51
N TYR A 292 -16.23 -10.60 -19.57
CA TYR A 292 -15.22 -10.12 -20.50
C TYR A 292 -15.57 -8.73 -21.06
N HIS A 293 -16.79 -8.53 -21.55
CA HIS A 293 -17.18 -7.28 -22.21
C HIS A 293 -17.21 -6.11 -21.24
N TRP A 294 -17.71 -6.32 -20.01
CA TRP A 294 -17.67 -5.32 -18.97
C TRP A 294 -16.23 -4.89 -18.66
N ASN A 295 -15.33 -5.87 -18.50
CA ASN A 295 -13.93 -5.64 -18.18
C ASN A 295 -13.20 -4.90 -19.32
N GLU A 296 -13.48 -5.28 -20.57
CA GLU A 296 -12.88 -4.61 -21.72
C GLU A 296 -13.36 -3.16 -21.86
N THR A 297 -14.63 -2.83 -21.62
CA THR A 297 -15.09 -1.43 -21.61
C THR A 297 -14.26 -0.55 -20.67
N MET A 298 -13.90 -1.06 -19.49
CA MET A 298 -13.03 -0.34 -18.57
C MET A 298 -11.61 -0.19 -19.11
N ARG A 299 -11.01 -1.24 -19.68
CA ARG A 299 -9.68 -1.18 -20.28
C ARG A 299 -9.64 -0.16 -21.42
N GLU A 300 -10.61 -0.23 -22.32
CA GLU A 300 -10.70 0.63 -23.48
C GLU A 300 -10.84 2.11 -23.08
N ALA A 301 -11.61 2.38 -22.03
CA ALA A 301 -11.82 3.73 -21.53
C ALA A 301 -10.55 4.37 -20.94
N VAL A 302 -9.65 3.57 -20.35
CA VAL A 302 -8.39 4.08 -19.77
C VAL A 302 -7.16 3.84 -20.64
N ARG A 303 -7.29 3.15 -21.77
CA ARG A 303 -6.20 2.85 -22.72
C ARG A 303 -5.32 4.06 -23.06
N PRO A 304 -5.84 5.29 -23.26
CA PRO A 304 -4.97 6.46 -23.49
C PRO A 304 -3.99 6.77 -22.33
N LEU A 305 -4.30 6.37 -21.10
CA LEU A 305 -3.44 6.53 -19.93
C LEU A 305 -2.12 5.74 -20.06
N GLU A 306 -2.15 4.61 -20.78
CA GLU A 306 -1.00 3.71 -20.97
C GLU A 306 0.15 4.37 -21.72
N ALA A 307 -0.10 5.46 -22.45
CA ALA A 307 0.95 6.26 -23.10
C ALA A 307 1.83 7.02 -22.10
N ARG A 308 1.32 7.26 -20.87
CA ARG A 308 1.99 8.06 -19.82
C ARG A 308 2.39 7.23 -18.61
N HIS A 309 1.64 6.18 -18.29
CA HIS A 309 1.83 5.36 -17.10
C HIS A 309 1.81 3.86 -17.45
N PRO A 310 2.62 3.01 -16.78
CA PRO A 310 2.39 1.57 -16.81
C PRO A 310 1.08 1.24 -16.07
N VAL A 311 0.07 0.74 -16.79
CA VAL A 311 -1.24 0.40 -16.19
C VAL A 311 -1.35 -1.11 -15.97
N GLU A 312 -1.87 -1.52 -14.82
CA GLU A 312 -2.37 -2.87 -14.54
C GLU A 312 -3.85 -2.79 -14.13
N TYR A 313 -4.55 -3.91 -14.29
CA TYR A 313 -5.98 -3.99 -14.05
C TYR A 313 -6.26 -5.12 -13.07
N VAL A 314 -7.02 -4.81 -12.03
CA VAL A 314 -7.44 -5.76 -11.01
C VAL A 314 -8.96 -5.68 -10.92
N PHE A 315 -9.61 -6.62 -11.60
CA PHE A 315 -11.06 -6.78 -11.58
C PHE A 315 -11.44 -7.75 -10.46
N SER A 316 -11.62 -7.23 -9.25
CA SER A 316 -11.92 -8.00 -8.04
C SER A 316 -12.43 -7.12 -6.90
N MET A 317 -12.92 -7.76 -5.84
CA MET A 317 -13.28 -7.15 -4.56
C MET A 317 -12.05 -7.00 -3.64
N ALA A 318 -11.00 -6.34 -4.14
CA ALA A 318 -9.70 -6.21 -3.48
C ALA A 318 -9.04 -7.56 -3.13
N ASP A 319 -8.98 -8.49 -4.09
CA ASP A 319 -8.23 -9.73 -3.92
C ASP A 319 -6.73 -9.44 -3.85
N GLN A 320 -6.10 -9.83 -2.74
CA GLN A 320 -4.70 -9.51 -2.49
C GLN A 320 -3.74 -10.21 -3.47
N ALA A 321 -4.03 -11.45 -3.88
CA ALA A 321 -3.13 -12.18 -4.79
C ALA A 321 -3.11 -11.55 -6.18
N LEU A 322 -4.27 -11.06 -6.66
CA LEU A 322 -4.37 -10.30 -7.89
C LEU A 322 -3.69 -8.94 -7.78
N LEU A 323 -3.85 -8.24 -6.65
CA LEU A 323 -3.18 -6.97 -6.40
C LEU A 323 -1.66 -7.13 -6.34
N GLU A 324 -1.16 -8.14 -5.62
CA GLU A 324 0.28 -8.44 -5.56
C GLU A 324 0.82 -8.79 -6.95
N ARG A 325 0.10 -9.60 -7.73
CA ARG A 325 0.49 -9.89 -9.11
C ARG A 325 0.62 -8.62 -9.96
N ALA A 326 -0.27 -7.64 -9.80
CA ALA A 326 -0.18 -6.35 -10.49
C ALA A 326 1.05 -5.56 -10.01
N VAL A 327 1.30 -5.48 -8.70
CA VAL A 327 2.50 -4.86 -8.12
C VAL A 327 3.78 -5.45 -8.71
N ARG A 328 3.91 -6.79 -8.77
CA ARG A 328 5.10 -7.45 -9.35
C ARG A 328 5.30 -7.13 -10.82
N ARG A 329 4.22 -7.00 -11.59
CA ARG A 329 4.31 -6.63 -13.01
C ARG A 329 4.75 -5.19 -13.21
N LEU A 330 4.29 -4.28 -12.36
CA LEU A 330 4.74 -2.89 -12.37
C LEU A 330 6.23 -2.79 -11.99
N GLU A 331 6.67 -3.49 -10.94
CA GLU A 331 8.09 -3.59 -10.56
C GLU A 331 8.94 -4.09 -11.73
N LYS A 332 8.51 -5.16 -12.40
CA LYS A 332 9.22 -5.72 -13.57
C LYS A 332 9.29 -4.74 -14.75
N ARG A 333 8.31 -3.84 -14.89
CA ARG A 333 8.29 -2.78 -15.91
C ARG A 333 9.06 -1.52 -15.49
N GLY A 334 9.74 -1.54 -14.35
CA GLY A 334 10.58 -0.43 -13.87
C GLY A 334 9.79 0.66 -13.14
N ALA A 335 8.54 0.42 -12.76
CA ALA A 335 7.83 1.34 -11.89
C ALA A 335 8.55 1.46 -10.54
N ARG A 336 8.50 2.67 -9.96
CA ARG A 336 9.06 3.01 -8.64
C ARG A 336 7.96 3.39 -7.65
N ALA A 337 6.80 3.78 -8.16
CA ALA A 337 5.58 3.95 -7.37
C ALA A 337 4.39 3.26 -8.04
N ALA A 338 3.33 3.02 -7.27
CA ALA A 338 2.04 2.62 -7.82
C ALA A 338 0.88 3.34 -7.11
N ILE A 339 -0.06 3.83 -7.90
CA ILE A 339 -1.32 4.39 -7.43
C ILE A 339 -2.43 3.37 -7.70
N ILE A 340 -3.09 2.90 -6.64
CA ILE A 340 -4.24 2.00 -6.71
C ILE A 340 -5.51 2.86 -6.78
N VAL A 341 -6.07 2.97 -7.98
CA VAL A 341 -7.30 3.73 -8.26
C VAL A 341 -8.50 2.80 -8.04
N ARG A 342 -9.22 3.03 -6.93
CA ARG A 342 -10.42 2.29 -6.53
C ARG A 342 -11.66 2.82 -7.26
N VAL A 343 -12.11 2.09 -8.28
CA VAL A 343 -13.30 2.43 -9.08
C VAL A 343 -14.55 1.81 -8.45
N PHE A 344 -14.94 2.35 -7.30
CA PHE A 344 -16.13 1.93 -6.57
C PHE A 344 -17.03 3.12 -6.25
N GLY A 345 -18.25 2.81 -5.83
CA GLY A 345 -19.25 3.80 -5.46
C GLY A 345 -18.83 4.75 -4.37
N LEU A 346 -18.30 4.22 -3.27
CA LEU A 346 -17.97 4.98 -2.07
C LEU A 346 -16.45 5.08 -1.89
N VAL A 347 -15.99 6.19 -1.31
CA VAL A 347 -14.56 6.37 -0.96
C VAL A 347 -14.06 5.31 0.01
N SER A 348 -14.94 4.83 0.91
CA SER A 348 -14.61 3.81 1.91
C SER A 348 -14.52 2.39 1.35
N THR A 349 -15.12 2.10 0.20
CA THR A 349 -15.17 0.74 -0.36
C THR A 349 -13.76 0.21 -0.64
N PHE A 350 -13.38 -0.87 0.04
CA PHE A 350 -12.06 -1.52 0.03
C PHE A 350 -10.89 -0.65 0.47
N ARG A 351 -11.15 0.48 1.14
CA ARG A 351 -10.09 1.39 1.54
C ARG A 351 -9.16 0.77 2.56
N ASP A 352 -9.71 0.30 3.66
CA ASP A 352 -8.93 -0.23 4.78
C ASP A 352 -8.22 -1.53 4.39
N GLU A 353 -8.86 -2.37 3.57
CA GLU A 353 -8.28 -3.60 3.04
C GLU A 353 -7.04 -3.29 2.18
N VAL A 354 -7.16 -2.35 1.23
CA VAL A 354 -6.05 -1.96 0.36
C VAL A 354 -4.96 -1.23 1.16
N GLU A 355 -5.31 -0.30 2.05
CA GLU A 355 -4.36 0.38 2.93
C GLU A 355 -3.57 -0.63 3.77
N ARG A 356 -4.23 -1.67 4.28
CA ARG A 356 -3.57 -2.78 4.97
C ARG A 356 -2.61 -3.54 4.07
N MET A 357 -3.05 -3.95 2.88
CA MET A 357 -2.22 -4.73 1.94
C MET A 357 -0.90 -4.03 1.61
N ILE A 358 -0.92 -2.70 1.48
CA ILE A 358 0.25 -1.89 1.13
C ILE A 358 0.99 -1.28 2.35
N GLY A 359 0.51 -1.53 3.56
CA GLY A 359 1.10 -1.02 4.81
C GLY A 359 0.84 0.46 5.12
N ALA A 360 -0.09 1.10 4.40
CA ALA A 360 -0.46 2.49 4.64
C ALA A 360 -1.24 2.67 5.96
N ASP A 361 -1.89 1.61 6.45
CA ASP A 361 -2.52 1.57 7.77
C ASP A 361 -1.53 1.75 8.94
N ILE A 362 -0.29 1.29 8.74
CA ILE A 362 0.82 1.44 9.71
C ILE A 362 1.54 2.77 9.54
N GLU A 363 1.74 3.21 8.29
CA GLU A 363 2.64 4.32 7.96
C GLU A 363 1.94 5.67 7.77
N GLY A 364 0.62 5.69 7.62
CA GLY A 364 -0.18 6.89 7.48
C GLY A 364 -0.29 7.68 8.79
N SER A 365 -0.47 9.00 8.68
CA SER A 365 -0.59 9.95 9.81
C SER A 365 -1.68 9.60 10.83
N SER A 366 -2.58 8.66 10.51
CA SER A 366 -3.61 8.13 11.40
C SER A 366 -3.14 7.04 12.38
N ALA A 367 -1.89 6.58 12.33
CA ALA A 367 -1.37 5.62 13.31
C ALA A 367 -1.20 6.22 14.73
N ALA A 368 -1.34 7.54 14.89
CA ALA A 368 -1.22 8.24 16.17
C ALA A 368 -2.57 8.46 16.92
N GLY A 369 -3.70 8.11 16.30
CA GLY A 369 -5.01 8.18 16.95
C GLY A 369 -5.64 6.80 16.92
N ALA A 370 -5.87 6.22 18.10
CA ALA A 370 -6.61 4.98 18.27
C ALA A 370 -7.81 4.93 17.30
N ARG A 371 -7.69 4.17 16.21
CA ARG A 371 -8.86 3.72 15.47
C ARG A 371 -9.54 2.74 16.42
N SER A 372 -10.51 3.26 17.19
CA SER A 372 -11.50 2.41 17.83
C SER A 372 -12.00 1.45 16.77
N HIS A 373 -11.86 0.15 17.03
CA HIS A 373 -12.59 -0.86 16.31
C HIS A 373 -14.09 -0.61 16.57
N ALA A 374 -14.67 0.35 15.85
CA ALA A 374 -16.09 0.35 15.57
C ALA A 374 -16.28 -0.76 14.54
N ALA A 375 -16.51 -1.96 15.06
CA ALA A 375 -17.11 -3.04 14.33
C ALA A 375 -18.50 -2.57 13.89
N ASP A 376 -18.59 -1.87 12.77
CA ASP A 376 -19.87 -1.50 12.17
C ASP A 376 -19.83 -1.70 10.67
N GLY A 377 -20.53 -2.75 10.24
CA GLY A 377 -21.14 -2.80 8.92
C GLY A 377 -20.50 -3.75 7.91
N HIS A 378 -20.39 -5.03 8.27
CA HIS A 378 -20.37 -6.15 7.32
C HIS A 378 -21.21 -5.84 6.06
N ALA A 379 -20.60 -5.94 4.88
CA ALA A 379 -21.36 -6.21 3.68
C ALA A 379 -21.94 -7.64 3.82
N PRO A 380 -23.25 -7.86 3.68
CA PRO A 380 -23.81 -9.18 3.86
C PRO A 380 -23.44 -10.06 2.66
N GLY A 381 -22.93 -11.25 2.94
CA GLY A 381 -22.79 -12.34 1.98
C GLY A 381 -21.39 -12.49 1.40
N HIS A 382 -20.44 -12.93 2.22
CA HIS A 382 -19.55 -14.06 1.97
C HIS A 382 -18.75 -14.26 3.26
N ASP A 383 -18.80 -15.47 3.81
CA ASP A 383 -18.03 -15.89 4.99
C ASP A 383 -16.53 -15.72 4.70
N HIS A 384 -15.99 -14.53 4.98
CA HIS A 384 -14.57 -14.41 5.25
C HIS A 384 -14.36 -14.97 6.64
N ALA A 385 -14.21 -16.29 6.69
CA ALA A 385 -13.62 -17.01 7.81
C ALA A 385 -12.49 -16.17 8.40
N SER A 386 -12.37 -16.19 9.72
CA SER A 386 -11.28 -15.57 10.49
C SER A 386 -9.92 -16.18 10.12
N SER A 387 -9.46 -15.99 8.89
CA SER A 387 -8.13 -16.32 8.46
C SER A 387 -7.22 -15.29 9.10
N ALA A 388 -6.19 -15.74 9.82
CA ALA A 388 -5.08 -14.90 10.19
C ALA A 388 -4.73 -13.98 9.00
N ALA A 389 -4.63 -12.69 9.25
CA ALA A 389 -4.36 -11.68 8.24
C ALA A 389 -3.27 -12.15 7.26
N LEU A 390 -3.62 -12.29 5.97
CA LEU A 390 -2.65 -12.52 4.89
C LEU A 390 -1.45 -11.55 5.01
N PRO A 391 -0.22 -12.01 4.70
CA PRO A 391 0.97 -11.16 4.73
C PRO A 391 0.80 -9.90 3.90
N ARG A 392 1.21 -8.74 4.39
CA ARG A 392 1.21 -7.52 3.56
C ARG A 392 2.13 -7.69 2.36
N ILE A 393 1.87 -6.93 1.30
CA ILE A 393 2.65 -7.00 0.07
C ILE A 393 4.04 -6.40 0.33
N ARG A 394 5.06 -7.26 0.31
CA ARG A 394 6.47 -6.84 0.39
C ARG A 394 6.89 -6.22 -0.94
N SER A 395 7.03 -4.90 -1.04
CA SER A 395 7.38 -4.24 -2.31
C SER A 395 8.34 -3.07 -2.13
N ALA A 396 9.15 -2.84 -3.16
CA ALA A 396 9.98 -1.64 -3.28
C ALA A 396 9.18 -0.44 -3.83
N LEU A 397 7.94 -0.64 -4.30
CA LEU A 397 7.11 0.46 -4.79
C LEU A 397 6.66 1.35 -3.63
N ALA A 398 6.78 2.66 -3.82
CA ALA A 398 6.02 3.64 -3.06
C ALA A 398 4.54 3.52 -3.48
N MET A 399 3.64 3.17 -2.54
CA MET A 399 2.24 2.88 -2.88
C MET A 399 1.27 3.78 -2.13
N ALA A 400 0.26 4.25 -2.86
CA ALA A 400 -0.88 4.96 -2.32
C ALA A 400 -2.16 4.50 -2.99
N THR A 401 -3.30 4.79 -2.38
CA THR A 401 -4.61 4.47 -2.93
C THR A 401 -5.52 5.70 -2.90
N ALA A 402 -6.31 5.85 -3.97
CA ALA A 402 -7.29 6.92 -4.15
C ALA A 402 -8.53 6.33 -4.83
N GLY A 403 -9.65 7.06 -4.83
CA GLY A 403 -10.87 6.66 -5.50
C GLY A 403 -12.10 6.63 -4.61
N GLY A 404 -13.17 6.05 -5.14
CA GLY A 404 -14.55 6.35 -4.75
C GLY A 404 -15.14 7.43 -5.67
N LEU A 405 -16.20 7.08 -6.40
CA LEU A 405 -16.88 8.03 -7.30
C LEU A 405 -17.74 9.02 -6.52
N GLU A 406 -18.49 8.54 -5.53
CA GLU A 406 -19.48 9.30 -4.77
C GLU A 406 -20.31 10.23 -5.67
N ALA A 407 -20.37 11.52 -5.33
CA ALA A 407 -21.03 12.56 -6.13
C ALA A 407 -20.00 13.45 -6.86
N ASP A 408 -18.92 12.86 -7.38
CA ASP A 408 -17.86 13.56 -8.11
C ASP A 408 -18.42 14.36 -9.30
N SER A 409 -17.90 15.57 -9.47
CA SER A 409 -18.38 16.50 -10.51
C SER A 409 -18.17 16.00 -11.94
N LEU A 410 -17.11 15.24 -12.23
CA LEU A 410 -16.87 14.64 -13.54
C LEU A 410 -17.87 13.51 -13.81
N PHE A 411 -18.27 12.80 -12.77
CA PHE A 411 -19.32 11.78 -12.87
C PHE A 411 -20.69 12.42 -13.12
N ALA A 412 -21.07 13.45 -12.35
CA ALA A 412 -22.30 14.21 -12.57
C ALA A 412 -22.36 14.81 -13.98
N ALA A 413 -21.26 15.42 -14.44
CA ALA A 413 -21.15 15.98 -15.78
C ALA A 413 -21.30 14.92 -16.87
N ALA A 414 -20.76 13.71 -16.66
CA ALA A 414 -20.96 12.61 -17.60
C ALA A 414 -22.42 12.17 -17.67
N LEU A 415 -23.08 12.00 -16.52
CA LEU A 415 -24.51 11.64 -16.48
C LEU A 415 -25.40 12.71 -17.14
N LEU A 416 -25.07 14.00 -16.95
CA LEU A 416 -25.72 15.10 -17.65
C LEU A 416 -25.51 15.02 -19.17
N ASP A 417 -24.30 14.73 -19.63
CA ASP A 417 -24.00 14.60 -21.06
C ASP A 417 -24.76 13.43 -21.72
N ARG A 418 -24.89 12.31 -20.99
CA ARG A 418 -25.75 11.19 -21.40
C ARG A 418 -27.22 11.61 -21.51
N ALA A 419 -27.74 12.33 -20.51
CA ALA A 419 -29.11 12.83 -20.56
C ALA A 419 -29.33 13.79 -21.73
N ARG A 420 -28.39 14.73 -21.96
CA ARG A 420 -28.41 15.67 -23.09
C ARG A 420 -28.43 14.96 -24.44
N THR A 421 -27.62 13.92 -24.58
CA THR A 421 -27.54 13.14 -25.82
C THR A 421 -28.87 12.44 -26.18
N LEU A 422 -29.66 12.05 -25.19
CA LEU A 422 -30.97 11.42 -25.39
C LEU A 422 -32.12 12.43 -25.50
N SER A 423 -31.90 13.64 -24.98
CA SER A 423 -32.89 14.70 -24.88
C SER A 423 -33.33 15.21 -26.24
N ARG A 424 -34.61 15.52 -26.39
CA ARG A 424 -35.18 16.16 -27.59
C ARG A 424 -35.93 17.44 -27.24
N ASP A 425 -36.63 17.44 -26.10
CA ASP A 425 -37.30 18.61 -25.53
C ASP A 425 -37.12 18.59 -24.00
N PRO A 426 -36.03 19.18 -23.48
CA PRO A 426 -35.70 19.12 -22.06
C PRO A 426 -36.86 19.56 -21.16
N ALA A 427 -37.59 20.61 -21.53
CA ALA A 427 -38.66 21.19 -20.72
C ALA A 427 -39.84 20.22 -20.48
N ARG A 428 -39.93 19.13 -21.25
CA ARG A 428 -40.95 18.07 -21.12
C ARG A 428 -40.38 16.73 -20.63
N GLU A 429 -39.07 16.66 -20.40
CA GLU A 429 -38.35 15.44 -20.09
C GLU A 429 -37.96 15.38 -18.62
N THR A 430 -38.17 14.21 -18.01
CA THR A 430 -37.71 13.94 -16.65
C THR A 430 -36.54 12.97 -16.69
N VAL A 431 -35.41 13.39 -16.10
CA VAL A 431 -34.25 12.52 -15.89
C VAL A 431 -34.48 11.69 -14.64
N ILE A 432 -34.23 10.39 -14.71
CA ILE A 432 -34.36 9.46 -13.59
C ILE A 432 -33.00 8.77 -13.41
N LEU A 433 -32.27 9.15 -12.37
CA LEU A 433 -31.00 8.52 -11.99
C LEU A 433 -31.25 7.20 -11.25
N THR A 434 -30.66 6.11 -11.73
CA THR A 434 -30.80 4.79 -11.10
C THR A 434 -29.46 4.28 -10.58
N GLY A 435 -29.40 3.91 -9.31
CA GLY A 435 -28.22 3.32 -8.67
C GLY A 435 -28.43 1.86 -8.28
N HIS A 436 -27.34 1.13 -8.08
CA HIS A 436 -27.39 -0.27 -7.63
C HIS A 436 -28.11 -0.44 -6.28
N GLY A 437 -27.82 0.44 -5.32
CA GLY A 437 -28.35 0.38 -3.96
C GLY A 437 -27.60 -0.57 -3.04
N ALA A 438 -28.11 -0.71 -1.81
CA ALA A 438 -27.49 -1.51 -0.76
C ALA A 438 -28.48 -2.32 0.08
N GLY A 439 -27.99 -3.36 0.74
CA GLY A 439 -28.80 -4.28 1.53
C GLY A 439 -29.35 -3.73 2.83
N THR A 440 -28.63 -2.87 3.53
CA THR A 440 -29.12 -2.22 4.76
C THR A 440 -29.80 -0.89 4.44
N GLU A 441 -30.74 -0.46 5.27
CA GLU A 441 -31.43 0.82 5.04
C GLU A 441 -30.46 1.99 5.11
N ALA A 442 -29.62 2.06 6.16
CA ALA A 442 -28.63 3.12 6.31
C ALA A 442 -27.66 3.25 5.11
N LYS A 443 -27.14 2.11 4.59
CA LYS A 443 -26.29 2.13 3.39
C LYS A 443 -27.08 2.56 2.15
N ASN A 444 -28.35 2.19 2.05
CA ASN A 444 -29.18 2.60 0.92
C ASN A 444 -29.55 4.08 0.97
N GLU A 445 -29.79 4.63 2.17
CA GLU A 445 -30.00 6.06 2.40
C GLU A 445 -28.75 6.87 2.02
N GLN A 446 -27.56 6.38 2.36
CA GLN A 446 -26.30 6.99 1.90
C GLN A 446 -26.23 7.04 0.37
N TRP A 447 -26.61 5.96 -0.32
CA TRP A 447 -26.67 5.92 -1.78
C TRP A 447 -27.69 6.89 -2.36
N LEU A 448 -28.87 7.00 -1.76
CA LEU A 448 -29.88 7.97 -2.18
C LEU A 448 -29.37 9.40 -2.02
N GLY A 449 -28.66 9.72 -0.94
CA GLY A 449 -28.04 11.03 -0.75
C GLY A 449 -26.94 11.34 -1.78
N ILE A 450 -26.22 10.32 -2.27
CA ILE A 450 -25.27 10.50 -3.38
C ILE A 450 -26.02 10.80 -4.68
N LEU A 451 -27.06 10.04 -5.00
CA LEU A 451 -27.86 10.24 -6.21
C LEU A 451 -28.56 11.61 -6.21
N ASP A 452 -29.02 12.06 -5.04
CA ASP A 452 -29.60 13.39 -4.85
C ASP A 452 -28.58 14.49 -5.21
N ARG A 453 -27.37 14.43 -4.64
CA ARG A 453 -26.29 15.37 -4.97
C ARG A 453 -25.87 15.34 -6.45
N LEU A 454 -25.89 14.18 -7.09
CA LEU A 454 -25.69 14.06 -8.53
C LEU A 454 -26.83 14.75 -9.29
N GLY A 455 -28.07 14.53 -8.87
CA GLY A 455 -29.27 15.16 -9.43
C GLY A 455 -29.23 16.69 -9.33
N GLU A 456 -28.84 17.24 -8.19
CA GLU A 456 -28.68 18.69 -7.99
C GLU A 456 -27.60 19.29 -8.91
N GLN A 457 -26.48 18.58 -9.10
CA GLN A 457 -25.45 19.00 -10.07
C GLN A 457 -25.94 18.96 -11.52
N ILE A 458 -26.77 17.97 -11.89
CA ILE A 458 -27.41 17.90 -13.20
C ILE A 458 -28.36 19.08 -13.42
N LYS A 459 -29.19 19.43 -12.41
CA LYS A 459 -30.07 20.60 -12.45
C LYS A 459 -29.26 21.90 -12.61
N ALA A 460 -28.16 22.04 -11.87
CA ALA A 460 -27.26 23.19 -11.97
C ALA A 460 -26.51 23.28 -13.31
N GLY A 461 -26.47 22.18 -14.08
CA GLY A 461 -25.80 22.10 -15.38
C GLY A 461 -26.47 22.87 -16.52
N GLY A 462 -27.58 23.58 -16.26
CA GLY A 462 -28.17 24.56 -17.19
C GLY A 462 -29.05 23.98 -18.31
N VAL A 463 -29.39 22.69 -18.25
CA VAL A 463 -30.42 22.11 -19.12
C VAL A 463 -31.75 22.16 -18.39
N PRO A 464 -32.80 22.79 -18.94
CA PRO A 464 -34.07 22.95 -18.26
C PRO A 464 -34.91 21.68 -18.35
N PHE A 465 -34.41 20.57 -17.81
CA PHE A 465 -35.20 19.35 -17.68
C PHE A 465 -36.45 19.63 -16.84
N ARG A 466 -37.60 19.03 -17.19
CA ARG A 466 -38.84 19.18 -16.42
C ARG A 466 -38.65 18.81 -14.96
N ASP A 467 -37.90 17.74 -14.70
CA ASP A 467 -37.56 17.28 -13.36
C ASP A 467 -36.32 16.36 -13.40
N VAL A 468 -35.64 16.20 -12.27
CA VAL A 468 -34.57 15.22 -12.07
C VAL A 468 -34.86 14.44 -10.81
N ARG A 469 -35.15 13.14 -10.98
CA ARG A 469 -35.50 12.19 -9.92
C ARG A 469 -34.43 11.13 -9.77
N TYR A 470 -34.46 10.40 -8.66
CA TYR A 470 -33.50 9.34 -8.40
C TYR A 470 -34.08 8.20 -7.56
N ALA A 471 -33.49 7.02 -7.73
CA ALA A 471 -33.80 5.84 -6.96
C ALA A 471 -32.68 4.79 -7.02
N THR A 472 -32.74 3.82 -6.12
CA THR A 472 -31.89 2.63 -6.16
C THR A 472 -32.69 1.40 -6.56
N TRP A 473 -32.07 0.40 -7.17
CA TRP A 473 -32.71 -0.88 -7.47
C TRP A 473 -32.67 -1.88 -6.31
N ARG A 474 -31.62 -1.82 -5.47
CA ARG A 474 -31.27 -2.86 -4.50
C ARG A 474 -31.17 -4.23 -5.18
N GLU A 475 -30.40 -4.27 -6.27
CA GLU A 475 -30.36 -5.35 -7.28
C GLU A 475 -30.17 -6.75 -6.66
N ASP A 476 -29.24 -6.84 -5.71
CA ASP A 476 -28.79 -8.09 -5.06
C ASP A 476 -29.67 -8.53 -3.88
N TRP A 477 -30.74 -7.79 -3.55
CA TRP A 477 -31.59 -8.07 -2.39
C TRP A 477 -33.04 -8.34 -2.82
N PRO A 478 -33.38 -9.57 -3.26
CA PRO A 478 -34.69 -9.91 -3.81
C PRO A 478 -35.86 -9.48 -2.92
N ASP A 479 -35.76 -9.69 -1.61
CA ASP A 479 -36.81 -9.37 -0.63
C ASP A 479 -37.05 -7.85 -0.48
N LYS A 480 -36.09 -7.02 -0.90
CA LYS A 480 -36.16 -5.56 -0.81
C LYS A 480 -36.35 -4.89 -2.17
N ARG A 481 -36.02 -5.58 -3.25
CA ARG A 481 -35.98 -5.04 -4.62
C ARG A 481 -37.36 -4.68 -5.17
N GLY A 482 -38.39 -5.48 -4.89
CA GLY A 482 -39.74 -5.30 -5.46
C GLY A 482 -40.35 -3.90 -5.27
N PRO A 483 -40.40 -3.37 -4.04
CA PRO A 483 -40.89 -2.01 -3.77
C PRO A 483 -40.11 -0.92 -4.51
N TRP A 484 -38.80 -1.10 -4.68
CA TRP A 484 -37.95 -0.13 -5.40
C TRP A 484 -38.18 -0.18 -6.90
N ILE A 485 -38.35 -1.37 -7.49
CA ILE A 485 -38.78 -1.49 -8.89
C ILE A 485 -40.12 -0.78 -9.10
N ALA A 486 -41.12 -1.03 -8.25
CA ALA A 486 -42.42 -0.38 -8.35
C ALA A 486 -42.30 1.16 -8.26
N LYS A 487 -41.43 1.67 -7.38
CA LYS A 487 -41.14 3.11 -7.26
C LYS A 487 -40.57 3.70 -8.55
N VAL A 488 -39.56 3.07 -9.17
CA VAL A 488 -38.99 3.58 -10.42
C VAL A 488 -39.98 3.49 -11.58
N ARG A 489 -40.76 2.39 -11.65
CA ARG A 489 -41.84 2.26 -12.65
C ARG A 489 -42.86 3.40 -12.51
N SER A 490 -43.24 3.78 -11.29
CA SER A 490 -44.13 4.94 -11.06
C SER A 490 -43.50 6.22 -11.59
N MET A 491 -42.21 6.47 -11.31
CA MET A 491 -41.51 7.65 -11.80
C MET A 491 -41.50 7.71 -13.34
N VAL A 492 -41.26 6.59 -14.02
CA VAL A 492 -41.27 6.51 -15.48
C VAL A 492 -42.68 6.76 -16.05
N MET A 493 -43.71 6.16 -15.47
CA MET A 493 -45.10 6.38 -15.89
C MET A 493 -45.54 7.83 -15.68
N GLU A 494 -45.21 8.43 -14.54
CA GLU A 494 -45.47 9.84 -14.26
C GLU A 494 -44.71 10.75 -15.24
N ALA A 495 -43.47 10.39 -15.57
CA ALA A 495 -42.69 11.14 -16.53
C ALA A 495 -43.29 11.11 -17.95
N GLY A 496 -43.99 10.03 -18.32
CA GLY A 496 -44.69 9.91 -19.61
C GLY A 496 -46.02 10.68 -19.71
N ARG A 497 -46.55 11.24 -18.62
CA ARG A 497 -47.82 11.98 -18.65
C ARG A 497 -47.69 13.29 -19.40
N ASP A 498 -48.83 13.77 -19.92
CA ASP A 498 -48.97 15.06 -20.62
C ASP A 498 -47.98 15.21 -21.80
N GLY A 499 -47.71 14.10 -22.49
CA GLY A 499 -46.74 14.05 -23.59
C GLY A 499 -45.28 14.27 -23.17
N GLY A 500 -44.96 14.00 -21.90
CA GLY A 500 -43.58 14.00 -21.39
C GLY A 500 -42.82 12.72 -21.75
N ARG A 501 -41.53 12.71 -21.43
CA ARG A 501 -40.63 11.56 -21.66
C ARG A 501 -39.78 11.27 -20.43
N ALA A 502 -39.46 10.00 -20.23
CA ALA A 502 -38.55 9.53 -19.19
C ALA A 502 -37.16 9.25 -19.79
N LEU A 503 -36.12 9.89 -19.25
CA LEU A 503 -34.72 9.61 -19.56
C LEU A 503 -34.11 8.88 -18.37
N VAL A 504 -33.96 7.55 -18.45
CA VAL A 504 -33.40 6.74 -17.37
C VAL A 504 -31.89 6.67 -17.54
N ILE A 505 -31.13 7.18 -16.57
CA ILE A 505 -29.66 7.28 -16.64
C ILE A 505 -29.05 6.48 -15.49
N PRO A 506 -28.37 5.36 -15.76
CA PRO A 506 -27.72 4.57 -14.72
C PRO A 506 -26.54 5.32 -14.10
N ALA A 507 -26.62 5.62 -12.81
CA ALA A 507 -25.50 6.13 -12.02
C ALA A 507 -24.61 4.96 -11.56
N ARG A 508 -23.90 4.34 -12.52
CA ARG A 508 -22.99 3.20 -12.31
C ARG A 508 -21.60 3.49 -12.88
N THR A 509 -20.60 2.75 -12.41
CA THR A 509 -19.21 2.90 -12.86
C THR A 509 -19.02 2.51 -14.34
N ASN A 510 -19.85 1.59 -14.86
CA ASN A 510 -19.73 1.10 -16.23
C ASN A 510 -21.09 0.65 -16.80
N GLY A 511 -21.35 1.05 -18.05
CA GLY A 511 -22.42 0.52 -18.87
C GLY A 511 -23.82 0.67 -18.26
N ARG A 512 -24.66 -0.35 -18.48
CA ARG A 512 -26.06 -0.39 -18.05
C ARG A 512 -26.25 -1.48 -17.00
N GLY A 513 -27.33 -1.41 -16.25
CA GLY A 513 -27.74 -2.43 -15.28
C GLY A 513 -29.06 -3.10 -15.71
N PRO A 514 -29.92 -3.44 -14.74
CA PRO A 514 -31.15 -4.18 -15.00
C PRO A 514 -32.31 -3.30 -15.51
N GLU A 515 -32.07 -2.04 -15.89
CA GLU A 515 -33.11 -1.07 -16.28
C GLU A 515 -34.08 -1.64 -17.31
N GLN A 516 -33.58 -2.27 -18.39
CA GLN A 516 -34.43 -2.83 -19.45
C GLN A 516 -35.38 -3.91 -18.94
N ALA A 517 -34.87 -4.82 -18.11
CA ALA A 517 -35.67 -5.91 -17.55
C ALA A 517 -36.69 -5.37 -16.52
N PHE A 518 -36.28 -4.47 -15.63
CA PHE A 518 -37.16 -3.96 -14.57
C PHE A 518 -38.22 -2.99 -15.06
N LEU A 519 -37.98 -2.32 -16.19
CA LEU A 519 -38.90 -1.36 -16.80
C LEU A 519 -39.60 -1.92 -18.05
N GLU A 520 -39.61 -3.25 -18.23
CA GLU A 520 -40.31 -3.89 -19.33
C GLU A 520 -41.77 -3.43 -19.42
N GLY A 521 -42.22 -3.18 -20.65
CA GLY A 521 -43.56 -2.66 -20.97
C GLY A 521 -43.73 -1.15 -20.79
N LEU A 522 -42.71 -0.41 -20.35
CA LEU A 522 -42.75 1.05 -20.25
C LEU A 522 -41.99 1.74 -21.39
N THR A 523 -42.40 2.94 -21.76
CA THR A 523 -41.69 3.78 -22.74
C THR A 523 -40.69 4.69 -22.01
N PHE A 524 -39.40 4.54 -22.32
CA PHE A 524 -38.33 5.37 -21.79
C PHE A 524 -37.11 5.31 -22.71
N ASP A 525 -36.25 6.32 -22.62
CA ASP A 525 -34.94 6.31 -23.26
C ASP A 525 -33.88 5.99 -22.22
N LEU A 526 -32.97 5.07 -22.54
CA LEU A 526 -31.97 4.53 -21.63
C LEU A 526 -30.57 5.05 -21.97
N GLY A 527 -29.95 5.70 -20.99
CA GLY A 527 -28.56 6.11 -21.05
C GLY A 527 -27.59 5.02 -20.61
N GLU A 528 -26.38 5.44 -20.29
CA GLU A 528 -25.27 4.59 -19.84
C GLU A 528 -24.57 5.24 -18.64
N GLY A 529 -23.84 4.43 -17.88
CA GLY A 529 -23.02 4.88 -16.76
C GLY A 529 -21.72 5.56 -17.19
N PHE A 530 -20.77 5.58 -16.26
CA PHE A 530 -19.59 6.42 -16.37
C PHE A 530 -18.63 5.95 -17.46
N ALA A 531 -18.02 4.78 -17.34
CA ALA A 531 -17.24 4.21 -18.43
C ALA A 531 -18.18 3.74 -19.56
N PRO A 532 -17.84 3.99 -20.85
CA PRO A 532 -16.57 4.50 -21.37
C PRO A 532 -16.55 6.02 -21.68
N HIS A 533 -17.38 6.83 -21.02
CA HIS A 533 -17.43 8.27 -21.28
C HIS A 533 -16.04 8.93 -21.09
N PRO A 534 -15.61 9.89 -21.93
CA PRO A 534 -14.27 10.49 -21.83
C PRO A 534 -13.93 11.12 -20.47
N LEU A 535 -14.94 11.59 -19.73
CA LEU A 535 -14.75 12.11 -18.37
C LEU A 535 -14.34 11.03 -17.35
N PHE A 536 -14.57 9.75 -17.63
CA PHE A 536 -14.07 8.65 -16.79
C PHE A 536 -12.53 8.62 -16.78
N LEU A 537 -11.89 8.73 -17.94
CA LEU A 537 -10.43 8.83 -18.02
C LEU A 537 -9.93 10.04 -17.23
N ARG A 538 -10.57 11.21 -17.41
CA ARG A 538 -10.20 12.43 -16.65
C ARG A 538 -10.33 12.24 -15.14
N TRP A 539 -11.35 11.51 -14.69
CA TRP A 539 -11.51 11.17 -13.29
C TRP A 539 -10.38 10.24 -12.81
N VAL A 540 -10.04 9.20 -13.57
CA VAL A 540 -8.90 8.32 -13.25
C VAL A 540 -7.60 9.13 -13.16
N GLU A 541 -7.34 10.04 -14.10
CA GLU A 541 -6.17 10.94 -14.07
C GLU A 541 -6.15 11.81 -12.80
N ALA A 542 -7.29 12.34 -12.38
CA ALA A 542 -7.40 13.10 -11.13
C ALA A 542 -7.10 12.22 -9.90
N GLN A 543 -7.55 10.96 -9.88
CA GLN A 543 -7.22 10.02 -8.80
C GLN A 543 -5.73 9.66 -8.78
N VAL A 544 -5.09 9.55 -9.95
CA VAL A 544 -3.63 9.34 -10.04
C VAL A 544 -2.86 10.52 -9.46
N GLU A 545 -3.25 11.76 -9.77
CA GLU A 545 -2.61 12.96 -9.18
C GLU A 545 -2.87 13.06 -7.67
N ALA A 546 -4.09 12.77 -7.21
CA ALA A 546 -4.42 12.74 -5.79
C ALA A 546 -3.57 11.70 -5.03
N GLY A 547 -3.47 10.47 -5.54
CA GLY A 547 -2.61 9.44 -4.95
C GLY A 547 -1.12 9.81 -5.00
N THR A 548 -0.67 10.46 -6.07
CA THR A 548 0.72 10.95 -6.17
C THR A 548 0.99 12.05 -5.13
N SER A 549 0.00 12.91 -4.86
CA SER A 549 0.09 13.94 -3.83
C SER A 549 0.20 13.34 -2.43
N VAL A 550 -0.56 12.28 -2.13
CA VAL A 550 -0.42 11.51 -0.87
C VAL A 550 1.00 10.98 -0.69
N LEU A 551 1.66 10.49 -1.73
CA LEU A 551 3.07 10.06 -1.66
C LEU A 551 4.01 11.23 -1.36
N ARG A 552 3.79 12.40 -1.97
CA ARG A 552 4.59 13.63 -1.71
C ARG A 552 4.39 14.17 -0.29
N GLU A 553 3.17 14.12 0.24
CA GLU A 553 2.87 14.51 1.62
C GLU A 553 3.49 13.54 2.63
N THR A 554 3.44 12.24 2.34
CA THR A 554 4.07 11.18 3.15
C THR A 554 5.58 11.40 3.30
N ARG A 555 6.21 12.01 2.28
CA ARG A 555 7.60 12.48 2.33
C ARG A 555 7.76 13.77 3.15
N SER A 556 6.87 14.74 2.98
CA SER A 556 7.03 16.11 3.52
C SER A 556 6.57 16.29 4.97
N ALA A 557 5.80 15.36 5.52
CA ALA A 557 5.23 15.47 6.87
C ALA A 557 6.27 15.42 8.01
N ARG A 558 7.58 15.51 7.74
CA ARG A 558 8.66 15.36 8.73
C ARG A 558 9.89 16.19 8.41
#